data_AF-A0A2D7MEL5-F1
#
_entry.id   AF-A0A2D7MEL5-F1
#
_cell.length_a   1.000
_cell.length_b   1.000
_cell.length_c   1.000
_cell.angle_alpha   90.00
_cell.angle_beta   90.00
_cell.angle_gamma   90.00
#
_symmetry.space_group_name_H-M   'P 1'
#
loop_
_entity.id
_entity.type
_entity.pdbx_description
1 polymer ?
#
loop_
_entity_poly.entity_id
_entity_poly.type
_entity_poly.pdbx_seq_one_letter_code
_entity_poly.pdbx_strand_id
1 'polypeptide(L)'
;MLKLLKTFISIVSIFFILYFLHLNDAKVDVDLIYKSFTSIPVSIIILGSIGFGVILGYLLSAFSIFSAKTKIRKVQNKNLILVKELNSLRNIAVDENIPSEDGVK
;
A
#
# COMPACT_ATOMS: atom_id res chain seq x y z
N MET A 1 -24.60 -1.13 -0.66
CA MET A 1 -24.81 -0.09 -1.70
C MET A 1 -23.50 0.40 -2.34
N LEU A 2 -22.51 0.90 -1.57
CA LEU A 2 -21.24 1.42 -2.10
C LEU A 2 -20.39 0.42 -2.92
N LYS A 3 -20.41 -0.88 -2.57
CA LYS A 3 -19.68 -1.92 -3.33
C LYS A 3 -20.24 -2.11 -4.74
N LEU A 4 -21.58 -2.20 -4.85
CA LEU A 4 -22.29 -2.34 -6.13
C LEU A 4 -22.11 -1.09 -7.00
N LEU A 5 -22.15 0.10 -6.40
CA LEU A 5 -21.92 1.36 -7.10
C LEU A 5 -20.47 1.44 -7.65
N LYS A 6 -19.48 1.05 -6.84
CA LYS A 6 -18.07 0.97 -7.29
C LYS A 6 -17.87 0.00 -8.45
N THR A 7 -18.48 -1.19 -8.39
CA THR A 7 -18.40 -2.15 -9.50
C THR A 7 -19.11 -1.63 -10.75
N PHE A 8 -20.26 -0.98 -10.60
CA PHE A 8 -20.99 -0.39 -11.73
C PHE A 8 -20.18 0.72 -12.41
N ILE A 9 -19.61 1.65 -11.64
CA ILE A 9 -18.73 2.70 -12.14
C ILE A 9 -17.50 2.10 -12.83
N SER A 10 -16.92 1.05 -12.27
CA SER A 10 -15.78 0.36 -12.89
C SER A 10 -16.15 -0.23 -14.26
N ILE A 11 -17.34 -0.84 -14.39
CA ILE A 11 -17.83 -1.39 -15.65
C ILE A 11 -18.06 -0.28 -16.68
N VAL A 12 -18.76 0.80 -16.30
CA VAL A 12 -19.00 1.95 -17.17
C VAL A 12 -17.67 2.56 -17.64
N SER A 13 -16.70 2.68 -16.73
CA SER A 13 -15.37 3.18 -17.06
C SER A 13 -14.65 2.29 -18.07
N ILE A 14 -14.79 0.96 -17.99
CA ILE A 14 -14.19 0.04 -18.96
C ILE A 14 -14.81 0.25 -20.34
N PHE A 15 -16.15 0.33 -20.44
CA PHE A 15 -16.82 0.60 -21.71
C PHE A 15 -16.42 1.97 -22.29
N PHE A 16 -16.29 2.98 -21.45
CA PHE A 16 -15.82 4.30 -21.86
C PHE A 16 -14.40 4.24 -22.44
N ILE A 17 -13.48 3.53 -21.78
CA ILE A 17 -12.11 3.35 -22.28
C ILE A 17 -12.12 2.61 -23.62
N LEU A 18 -12.88 1.52 -23.75
CA LEU A 18 -12.98 0.77 -25.00
C LEU A 18 -13.53 1.62 -26.15
N TYR A 19 -14.59 2.40 -25.87
CA TYR A 19 -15.16 3.34 -26.84
C TYR A 19 -14.14 4.40 -27.25
N PHE A 20 -13.42 4.98 -26.29
CA PHE A 20 -12.35 5.94 -26.55
C PHE A 20 -11.22 5.34 -27.39
N LEU A 21 -10.78 4.12 -27.11
CA LEU A 21 -9.77 3.42 -27.91
C LEU A 21 -10.26 3.20 -29.35
N HIS A 22 -11.51 2.78 -29.52
CA HIS A 22 -12.09 2.57 -30.83
C HIS A 22 -12.12 3.85 -31.68
N LEU A 23 -12.43 5.00 -31.07
CA LEU A 23 -12.40 6.30 -31.76
C LEU A 23 -10.97 6.74 -32.16
N ASN A 24 -9.94 6.18 -31.52
CA ASN A 24 -8.54 6.56 -31.71
C ASN A 24 -7.72 5.44 -32.38
N ASP A 25 -8.28 4.76 -33.39
CA ASP A 25 -7.60 3.66 -34.09
C ASP A 25 -6.75 4.10 -35.30
N ALA A 26 -6.51 5.40 -35.44
CA ALA A 26 -5.65 5.95 -36.49
C ALA A 26 -4.22 5.40 -36.36
N LYS A 27 -3.57 5.14 -37.50
CA LYS A 27 -2.18 4.66 -37.53
C LYS A 27 -1.21 5.83 -37.57
N VAL A 28 -0.20 5.78 -36.71
CA VAL A 28 0.85 6.79 -36.61
C VAL A 28 2.22 6.14 -36.48
N ASP A 29 3.24 6.88 -36.89
CA ASP A 29 4.63 6.54 -36.60
C ASP A 29 5.03 7.17 -35.27
N VAL A 30 5.72 6.41 -34.43
CA VAL A 30 6.08 6.80 -33.06
C VAL A 30 7.57 6.59 -32.88
N ASP A 31 8.26 7.63 -32.44
CA ASP A 31 9.64 7.53 -32.02
C ASP A 31 9.71 7.57 -30.49
N LEU A 32 10.01 6.44 -29.85
CA LEU A 32 10.32 6.41 -28.42
C LEU A 32 11.82 6.57 -28.23
N ILE A 33 12.20 7.00 -27.02
CA ILE A 33 13.59 7.30 -26.61
C ILE A 33 14.62 6.26 -27.08
N TYR A 34 14.26 4.97 -27.11
CA TYR A 34 15.16 3.89 -27.51
C TYR A 34 14.65 3.04 -28.69
N LYS A 35 13.45 3.32 -29.22
CA LYS A 35 12.83 2.48 -30.25
C LYS A 35 11.75 3.23 -31.02
N SER A 36 11.86 3.24 -32.34
CA SER A 36 10.80 3.70 -33.23
C SER A 36 9.89 2.55 -33.63
N PHE A 37 8.62 2.88 -33.85
CA PHE A 37 7.64 2.00 -34.44
C PHE A 37 6.90 2.71 -35.56
N THR A 38 6.64 2.00 -36.65
CA THR A 38 5.92 2.54 -37.80
C THR A 38 4.52 1.94 -37.91
N SER A 39 3.56 2.74 -38.36
CA SER A 39 2.19 2.35 -38.65
C SER A 39 1.45 1.66 -37.49
N ILE A 40 1.68 2.12 -36.26
CA ILE A 40 1.01 1.59 -35.07
C ILE A 40 -0.31 2.34 -34.81
N PRO A 41 -1.41 1.62 -34.52
CA PRO A 41 -2.65 2.24 -34.03
C PRO A 41 -2.43 3.04 -32.75
N VAL A 42 -2.92 4.29 -32.72
CA VAL A 42 -2.89 5.16 -31.53
C VAL A 42 -3.55 4.49 -30.33
N SER A 43 -4.61 3.71 -30.56
CA SER A 43 -5.31 2.88 -29.59
C SER A 43 -4.35 1.99 -28.77
N ILE A 44 -3.36 1.38 -29.41
CA ILE A 44 -2.35 0.52 -28.77
C ILE A 44 -1.39 1.33 -27.90
N ILE A 45 -0.97 2.51 -28.36
CA ILE A 45 -0.09 3.39 -27.60
C ILE A 45 -0.79 3.85 -26.32
N ILE A 46 -2.02 4.34 -26.45
CA ILE A 46 -2.85 4.77 -25.34
C ILE A 46 -3.04 3.61 -24.34
N LEU A 47 -3.38 2.42 -24.84
CA LEU A 47 -3.54 1.24 -23.99
C LEU A 47 -2.25 0.89 -23.25
N GLY A 48 -1.11 0.91 -23.93
CA GLY A 48 0.20 0.65 -23.35
C GLY A 48 0.57 1.66 -22.27
N SER A 49 0.36 2.96 -22.51
CA SER A 49 0.63 4.01 -21.54
C SER A 49 -0.26 3.92 -20.30
N ILE A 50 -1.57 3.69 -20.48
CA ILE A 50 -2.51 3.51 -19.36
C ILE A 50 -2.14 2.25 -18.56
N GLY A 51 -1.92 1.13 -19.25
CA GLY A 51 -1.54 -0.14 -18.63
C GLY A 51 -0.26 -0.02 -17.80
N PHE A 52 0.76 0.65 -18.35
CA PHE A 52 2.01 0.90 -17.62
C PHE A 52 1.79 1.76 -16.37
N GLY A 53 1.00 2.83 -16.48
CA GLY A 53 0.66 3.68 -15.33
C GLY A 53 -0.09 2.93 -14.22
N VAL A 54 -1.05 2.07 -14.58
CA VAL A 54 -1.80 1.23 -13.63
C VAL A 54 -0.88 0.25 -12.91
N ILE A 55 0.00 -0.43 -13.66
CA ILE A 55 0.97 -1.38 -13.08
C ILE A 55 1.87 -0.66 -12.09
N LEU A 56 2.49 0.46 -12.49
CA LEU A 56 3.35 1.24 -11.61
C LEU A 56 2.61 1.73 -10.36
N GLY A 57 1.40 2.28 -10.53
CA GLY A 57 0.58 2.74 -9.42
C GLY A 57 0.24 1.63 -8.43
N TYR A 58 -0.06 0.42 -8.94
CA TYR A 58 -0.28 -0.75 -8.10
C TYR A 58 0.98 -1.16 -7.33
N LEU A 59 2.14 -1.23 -8.00
CA LEU A 59 3.41 -1.57 -7.35
C LEU A 59 3.73 -0.58 -6.21
N LEU A 60 3.65 0.72 -6.47
CA LEU A 60 3.90 1.75 -5.47
C LEU A 60 2.94 1.61 -4.27
N SER A 61 1.67 1.34 -4.54
CA SER A 61 0.65 1.11 -3.50
C SER A 61 0.96 -0.14 -2.67
N ALA A 62 1.38 -1.23 -3.31
CA ALA A 62 1.78 -2.46 -2.62
C ALA A 62 2.98 -2.24 -1.70
N PHE A 63 4.03 -1.55 -2.18
CA PHE A 63 5.18 -1.19 -1.35
C PHE A 63 4.80 -0.29 -0.17
N SER A 64 3.88 0.66 -0.36
CA SER A 64 3.36 1.49 0.72
C SER A 64 2.67 0.66 1.80
N ILE A 65 1.84 -0.32 1.41
CA ILE A 65 1.16 -1.23 2.34
C ILE A 65 2.17 -2.08 3.11
N PHE A 66 3.21 -2.60 2.45
CA PHE A 66 4.25 -3.36 3.13
C PHE A 66 5.02 -2.49 4.14
N SER A 67 5.38 -1.27 3.76
CA SER A 67 6.02 -0.30 4.66
C SER A 67 5.14 0.06 5.86
N ALA A 68 3.82 0.20 5.65
CA ALA A 68 2.89 0.43 6.75
C ALA A 68 2.84 -0.77 7.71
N LYS A 69 2.80 -2.01 7.21
CA LYS A 69 2.82 -3.22 8.04
C LYS A 69 4.08 -3.34 8.89
N THR A 70 5.25 -3.04 8.33
CA THR A 70 6.52 -3.08 9.09
C THR A 70 6.57 -2.01 10.17
N LYS A 71 6.08 -0.79 9.88
CA LYS A 71 5.94 0.29 10.87
C LYS A 71 5.01 -0.12 12.01
N ILE A 72 3.85 -0.73 11.72
CA ILE A 72 2.91 -1.21 12.74
C ILE A 72 3.59 -2.20 13.68
N ARG A 73 4.27 -3.23 13.13
CA ARG A 73 5.00 -4.21 13.95
C ARG A 73 6.06 -3.56 14.83
N LYS A 74 6.80 -2.59 14.28
CA LYS A 74 7.82 -1.84 15.05
C LYS A 74 7.21 -1.08 16.22
N VAL A 75 6.06 -0.43 16.01
CA VAL A 75 5.35 0.30 17.08
C VAL A 75 4.80 -0.67 18.14
N GLN A 76 4.21 -1.79 17.73
CA GLN A 76 3.73 -2.82 18.66
C GLN A 76 4.86 -3.37 19.55
N ASN A 77 6.01 -3.69 18.96
CA ASN A 77 7.17 -4.18 19.73
C ASN A 77 7.69 -3.14 20.73
N LYS A 78 7.78 -1.87 20.34
CA LYS A 78 8.16 -0.78 21.25
C LYS A 78 7.17 -0.63 22.40
N ASN A 79 5.88 -0.69 22.12
CA ASN A 79 4.84 -0.61 23.15
C ASN A 79 4.98 -1.77 24.16
N LEU A 80 5.17 -3.01 23.68
CA LEU A 80 5.38 -4.17 24.54
C LEU A 80 6.62 -4.03 25.44
N ILE A 81 7.73 -3.49 24.91
CA ILE A 81 8.95 -3.25 25.68
C ILE A 81 8.69 -2.20 26.78
N LEU A 82 8.08 -1.07 26.43
CA LEU A 82 7.75 -0.01 27.39
C LEU A 82 6.82 -0.50 28.50
N VAL A 83 5.83 -1.35 28.17
CA VAL A 83 4.95 -1.97 29.17
C VAL A 83 5.72 -2.91 30.10
N LYS A 84 6.69 -3.67 29.57
CA LYS A 84 7.56 -4.52 30.41
C LYS A 84 8.47 -3.69 31.32
N GLU A 85 9.07 -2.62 30.80
CA GLU A 85 9.90 -1.70 31.59
C GLU A 85 9.08 -1.04 32.69
N LEU A 86 7.89 -0.52 32.37
CA LEU A 86 6.99 0.07 33.36
C LEU A 86 6.60 -0.93 34.46
N ASN A 87 6.24 -2.16 34.07
CA ASN A 87 5.91 -3.21 35.04
C ASN A 87 7.11 -3.62 35.89
N SER A 88 8.32 -3.65 35.32
CA SER A 88 9.55 -3.94 36.05
C SER A 88 9.87 -2.84 37.07
N LEU A 89 9.73 -1.56 36.67
CA LEU A 89 9.92 -0.41 37.56
C LEU A 89 8.88 -0.41 38.69
N ARG A 90 7.62 -0.72 38.39
CA ARG A 90 6.58 -0.92 39.42
C ARG A 90 6.94 -2.06 40.38
N ASN A 91 7.45 -3.17 39.87
CA ASN A 91 7.79 -4.33 40.70
C ASN A 91 8.98 -4.05 41.62
N ILE A 92 9.98 -3.30 41.16
CA ILE A 92 11.14 -2.88 41.95
C ILE A 92 10.73 -1.93 43.09
N ALA A 93 9.80 -1.00 42.83
CA ALA A 93 9.30 -0.08 43.87
C ALA A 93 8.42 -0.75 44.95
N VAL A 94 7.87 -1.94 44.67
CA VAL A 94 7.06 -2.71 45.63
C VAL A 94 7.93 -3.59 46.52
N ASP A 95 9.10 -4.04 46.04
CA ASP A 95 10.03 -4.89 46.80
C ASP A 95 10.81 -4.12 47.89
N GLU A 96 10.97 -2.80 47.75
CA GLU A 96 11.55 -1.94 48.81
C GLU A 96 10.59 -1.65 49.98
N ASN A 97 9.30 -1.99 49.89
CA ASN A 97 8.28 -1.68 50.91
C ASN A 97 7.74 -2.90 51.66
N ILE A 98 8.45 -4.02 51.67
CA ILE A 98 8.20 -5.10 52.64
C ILE A 98 9.29 -4.98 53.71
N PRO A 99 9.02 -4.36 54.87
CA PRO A 99 9.87 -4.57 56.03
C PRO A 99 9.89 -6.08 56.28
N SER A 100 11.08 -6.64 56.31
CA SER A 100 11.33 -7.98 56.85
C SER A 100 10.64 -8.06 58.22
N GLU A 101 9.47 -8.69 58.27
CA GLU A 101 8.77 -9.00 59.51
C GLU A 101 9.55 -10.14 60.17
N ASP A 102 10.51 -9.69 60.97
CA ASP A 102 11.11 -10.29 62.14
C ASP A 102 11.33 -11.80 62.14
N GLY A 103 12.62 -12.14 62.11
CA GLY A 103 13.09 -13.27 62.90
C GLY A 103 12.74 -13.04 64.37
N VAL A 104 11.81 -13.84 64.90
CA VAL A 104 11.73 -14.14 66.34
C VAL A 104 11.80 -15.65 66.51
N LYS A 105 12.66 -16.01 67.46
CA LYS A 105 12.98 -17.36 67.94
C LYS A 105 11.77 -18.18 68.35
#